data_AF-B4L3I9-F1
#
_entry.id   AF-B4L3I9-F1
#
_cell.length_a   1.000
_cell.length_b   1.000
_cell.length_c   1.000
_cell.angle_alpha   90.00
_cell.angle_beta   90.00
_cell.angle_gamma   90.00
#
_symmetry.space_group_name_H-M   'P 1'
#
loop_
_entity.id
_entity.type
_entity.pdbx_description
1 polymer ?
#
loop_
_entity_poly.entity_id
_entity_poly.type
_entity_poly.pdbx_seq_one_letter_code
_entity_poly.pdbx_strand_id
1 'polypeptide(L)'
;MRGVTICLLLLTAASCLIGSSGKQAATAGAELVNFEAVDLANLIDELDDDYVDVEESSFISSVHDALKVVLQTLRGVNCTIKEVAEILNATAKYVETIDACGVTLTKDVAAIVRNCKTIIAICNDIIHMQSKLCAIPDEPKSNALSPKKCSWQLLKAVVRLARTIRATRRQIARLPSDTSSCFVNATSEVKASYDSFAPNIHACFD
;
A
#
# COMPACT_ATOMS: atom_id res chain seq x y z
N MET A 1 24.18 -1.59 28.94
CA MET A 1 23.47 -0.36 29.39
C MET A 1 23.92 0.79 28.52
N ARG A 2 22.97 1.46 27.83
CA ARG A 2 22.89 2.90 27.44
C ARG A 2 24.11 3.52 26.71
N GLY A 3 23.99 4.31 25.63
CA GLY A 3 22.91 4.95 24.89
C GLY A 3 23.51 5.50 23.57
N VAL A 4 22.78 5.51 22.46
CA VAL A 4 22.05 6.67 21.90
C VAL A 4 22.87 7.97 21.89
N THR A 5 23.22 8.44 20.69
CA THR A 5 23.15 9.84 20.14
C THR A 5 23.78 9.78 18.73
N ILE A 6 23.02 9.60 17.64
CA ILE A 6 22.33 10.63 16.82
C ILE A 6 23.27 11.37 15.83
N CYS A 7 22.94 11.16 14.56
CA CYS A 7 22.93 12.06 13.41
C CYS A 7 24.21 12.55 12.72
N LEU A 8 23.96 12.64 11.40
CA LEU A 8 24.55 13.50 10.38
C LEU A 8 25.74 12.91 9.65
N LEU A 9 25.45 12.56 8.40
CA LEU A 9 26.23 12.72 7.18
C LEU A 9 26.02 11.48 6.32
N LEU A 10 25.21 11.64 5.27
CA LEU A 10 25.53 11.25 3.88
C LEU A 10 24.22 11.16 3.08
N LEU A 11 23.69 12.29 2.63
CA LEU A 11 22.79 12.37 1.48
C LEU A 11 22.95 13.76 0.83
N THR A 12 24.10 13.95 0.17
CA THR A 12 24.33 15.03 -0.79
C THR A 12 24.90 14.41 -2.06
N ALA A 13 24.02 14.10 -3.02
CA ALA A 13 24.36 14.00 -4.43
C ALA A 13 23.07 13.85 -5.26
N ALA A 14 22.45 14.99 -5.59
CA ALA A 14 21.62 15.14 -6.80
C ALA A 14 21.44 16.63 -7.11
N SER A 15 22.55 17.34 -7.23
CA SER A 15 22.59 18.63 -7.91
C SER A 15 22.81 18.35 -9.39
N CYS A 16 21.75 18.32 -10.18
CA CYS A 16 21.82 18.54 -11.62
C CYS A 16 20.57 19.33 -12.05
N LEU A 17 20.82 20.36 -12.88
CA LEU A 17 19.88 21.26 -13.58
C LEU A 17 19.53 22.58 -12.89
N ILE A 18 20.56 23.40 -12.63
CA ILE A 18 20.44 24.85 -12.88
C ILE A 18 21.35 25.15 -14.08
N GLY A 19 20.77 25.11 -15.27
CA GLY A 19 21.36 25.63 -16.50
C GLY A 19 20.58 26.86 -16.94
N SER A 20 21.14 28.05 -16.73
CA SER A 20 20.57 29.30 -17.23
C SER A 20 20.97 29.52 -18.69
N SER A 21 20.01 29.40 -19.61
CA SER A 21 20.02 30.18 -20.87
C SER A 21 18.68 30.06 -21.61
N GLY A 22 17.97 31.18 -21.69
CA GLY A 22 17.09 31.50 -22.83
C GLY A 22 15.70 30.84 -22.87
N LYS A 23 14.67 31.66 -22.63
CA LYS A 23 13.29 31.55 -23.16
C LYS A 23 12.79 30.13 -23.52
N GLN A 24 12.07 29.49 -22.61
CA GLN A 24 10.74 28.95 -22.94
C GLN A 24 9.95 28.61 -21.69
N ALA A 25 8.68 28.99 -21.74
CA ALA A 25 7.69 28.78 -20.69
C ALA A 25 7.53 27.29 -20.39
N ALA A 26 7.78 26.91 -19.14
CA ALA A 26 7.29 25.66 -18.58
C ALA A 26 6.30 25.98 -17.46
N THR A 27 5.15 26.54 -17.85
CA THR A 27 3.89 26.17 -17.22
C THR A 27 3.63 24.70 -17.56
N ALA A 28 4.40 23.79 -16.99
CA ALA A 28 3.97 22.41 -16.83
C ALA A 28 2.92 22.47 -15.74
N GLY A 29 1.67 22.74 -16.15
CA GLY A 29 0.52 22.62 -15.28
C GLY A 29 0.60 21.25 -14.64
N ALA A 30 0.82 21.22 -13.33
CA ALA A 30 0.46 20.08 -12.52
C ALA A 30 -1.04 19.91 -12.73
N GLU A 31 -1.40 19.08 -13.71
CA GLU A 31 -2.77 18.73 -13.99
C GLU A 31 -3.24 17.94 -12.78
N LEU A 32 -3.79 18.66 -11.78
CA LEU A 32 -4.31 18.10 -10.56
C LEU A 32 -5.22 16.93 -10.95
N VAL A 33 -4.85 15.73 -10.52
CA VAL A 33 -5.60 14.52 -10.83
C VAL A 33 -6.95 14.66 -10.12
N ASN A 34 -7.98 15.01 -10.88
CA ASN A 34 -9.32 15.15 -10.32
C ASN A 34 -9.92 13.75 -10.11
N PHE A 35 -9.97 13.30 -8.84
CA PHE A 35 -10.61 12.04 -8.43
C PHE A 35 -12.11 12.20 -8.11
N GLU A 36 -12.72 13.38 -8.33
CA GLU A 36 -14.14 13.65 -7.98
C GLU A 36 -15.14 12.73 -8.68
N ALA A 37 -14.79 12.14 -9.84
CA ALA A 37 -15.69 11.24 -10.57
C ALA A 37 -15.73 9.79 -10.03
N VAL A 38 -15.04 9.50 -8.92
CA VAL A 38 -14.82 8.13 -8.44
C VAL A 38 -15.77 7.81 -7.31
N ASP A 39 -16.84 7.09 -7.63
CA ASP A 39 -17.69 6.44 -6.64
C ASP A 39 -16.99 5.17 -6.12
N LEU A 40 -16.87 5.06 -4.79
CA LEU A 40 -16.36 3.85 -4.15
C LEU A 40 -17.20 2.64 -4.53
N ALA A 41 -18.52 2.81 -4.75
CA ALA A 41 -19.40 1.75 -5.21
C ALA A 41 -18.98 1.21 -6.58
N ASN A 42 -18.66 2.08 -7.54
CA ASN A 42 -18.17 1.66 -8.86
C ASN A 42 -16.81 0.95 -8.76
N LEU A 43 -15.93 1.40 -7.85
CA LEU A 43 -14.65 0.74 -7.60
C LEU A 43 -14.82 -0.60 -6.87
N ILE A 44 -15.88 -0.78 -6.08
CA ILE A 44 -16.25 -2.06 -5.48
C ILE A 44 -16.74 -3.02 -6.56
N ASP A 45 -17.65 -2.56 -7.42
CA ASP A 45 -18.22 -3.31 -8.55
C ASP A 45 -17.13 -3.75 -9.55
N GLU A 46 -16.19 -2.87 -9.91
CA GLU A 46 -15.07 -3.18 -10.83
C GLU A 46 -14.02 -4.15 -10.23
N LEU A 47 -14.11 -4.44 -8.95
CA LEU A 47 -13.23 -5.37 -8.24
C LEU A 47 -13.92 -6.70 -7.90
N ASP A 48 -15.14 -6.91 -8.42
CA ASP A 48 -15.89 -8.18 -8.50
C ASP A 48 -15.93 -8.98 -7.19
N ASP A 49 -16.63 -8.46 -6.16
CA ASP A 49 -16.81 -9.16 -4.89
C ASP A 49 -18.15 -8.88 -4.19
N ASP A 50 -18.70 -9.92 -3.56
CA ASP A 50 -20.02 -9.99 -2.93
C ASP A 50 -20.11 -9.15 -1.64
N TYR A 51 -21.17 -8.33 -1.56
CA TYR A 51 -21.79 -7.72 -0.37
C TYR A 51 -20.86 -7.20 0.75
N VAL A 52 -20.68 -5.88 0.80
CA VAL A 52 -19.90 -5.13 1.79
C VAL A 52 -20.79 -4.73 2.99
N ASP A 53 -20.58 -5.32 4.18
CA ASP A 53 -21.23 -4.96 5.45
C ASP A 53 -20.94 -3.48 5.88
N VAL A 54 -21.66 -2.90 6.85
CA VAL A 54 -21.59 -1.44 7.13
C VAL A 54 -20.27 -1.01 7.80
N GLU A 55 -19.76 -1.77 8.76
CA GLU A 55 -18.36 -1.64 9.25
C GLU A 55 -17.35 -2.05 8.16
N GLU A 56 -17.82 -2.69 7.09
CA GLU A 56 -17.09 -3.06 5.87
C GLU A 56 -16.74 -1.88 5.01
N SER A 57 -17.66 -0.93 4.91
CA SER A 57 -17.42 0.34 4.25
C SER A 57 -16.37 1.19 4.99
N SER A 58 -16.40 1.32 6.33
CA SER A 58 -15.63 2.39 7.01
C SER A 58 -14.10 2.32 6.84
N PHE A 59 -13.49 1.14 6.97
CA PHE A 59 -12.04 0.96 6.76
C PHE A 59 -11.64 1.21 5.30
N ILE A 60 -12.40 0.67 4.35
CA ILE A 60 -12.10 0.77 2.92
C ILE A 60 -12.36 2.20 2.44
N SER A 61 -13.49 2.80 2.85
CA SER A 61 -13.85 4.20 2.59
C SER A 61 -12.80 5.13 3.15
N SER A 62 -12.35 4.93 4.40
CA SER A 62 -11.31 5.75 5.02
C SER A 62 -10.01 5.73 4.20
N VAL A 63 -9.55 4.55 3.77
CA VAL A 63 -8.37 4.44 2.91
C VAL A 63 -8.62 5.10 1.55
N HIS A 64 -9.75 4.85 0.91
CA HIS A 64 -10.11 5.42 -0.38
C HIS A 64 -10.17 6.96 -0.34
N ASP A 65 -10.80 7.52 0.68
CA ASP A 65 -10.98 8.96 0.81
C ASP A 65 -9.65 9.67 1.10
N ALA A 66 -8.80 9.06 1.94
CA ALA A 66 -7.43 9.53 2.12
C ALA A 66 -6.63 9.47 0.80
N LEU A 67 -6.77 8.37 0.04
CA LEU A 67 -6.07 8.20 -1.23
C LEU A 67 -6.45 9.24 -2.29
N LYS A 68 -7.72 9.66 -2.35
CA LYS A 68 -8.18 10.74 -3.24
C LYS A 68 -7.42 12.05 -3.04
N VAL A 69 -6.93 12.29 -1.82
CA VAL A 69 -6.18 13.49 -1.44
C VAL A 69 -4.68 13.28 -1.60
N VAL A 70 -4.11 12.24 -0.98
CA VAL A 70 -2.65 12.03 -0.92
C VAL A 70 -2.05 11.76 -2.30
N LEU A 71 -2.79 11.09 -3.21
CA LEU A 71 -2.29 10.76 -4.55
C LEU A 71 -2.26 11.98 -5.50
N GLN A 72 -2.77 13.14 -5.08
CA GLN A 72 -2.65 14.37 -5.85
C GLN A 72 -1.25 14.99 -5.76
N THR A 73 -0.40 14.50 -4.85
CA THR A 73 0.94 15.06 -4.61
C THR A 73 2.02 13.98 -4.68
N LEU A 74 3.23 14.35 -5.14
CA LEU A 74 4.37 13.43 -5.16
C LEU A 74 4.76 12.98 -3.74
N ARG A 75 4.62 13.86 -2.74
CA ARG A 75 4.88 13.54 -1.33
C ARG A 75 3.91 12.46 -0.83
N GLY A 76 2.61 12.64 -1.08
CA GLY A 76 1.60 11.68 -0.66
C GLY A 76 1.70 10.33 -1.39
N VAL A 77 2.07 10.34 -2.68
CA VAL A 77 2.41 9.11 -3.42
C VAL A 77 3.61 8.40 -2.76
N ASN A 78 4.71 9.11 -2.49
CA ASN A 78 5.90 8.51 -1.88
C ASN A 78 5.61 7.96 -0.47
N CYS A 79 4.81 8.68 0.32
CA CYS A 79 4.35 8.22 1.64
C CYS A 79 3.48 6.96 1.51
N THR A 80 2.53 6.94 0.58
CA THR A 80 1.67 5.76 0.31
C THR A 80 2.51 4.53 -0.03
N ILE A 81 3.52 4.68 -0.91
CA ILE A 81 4.42 3.57 -1.28
C ILE A 81 5.22 3.08 -0.07
N LYS A 82 5.66 3.99 0.81
CA LYS A 82 6.35 3.62 2.05
C LYS A 82 5.45 2.80 2.96
N GLU A 83 4.20 3.22 3.18
CA GLU A 83 3.26 2.45 4.01
C GLU A 83 2.95 1.08 3.39
N VAL A 84 2.85 0.98 2.07
CA VAL A 84 2.73 -0.30 1.36
C VAL A 84 3.95 -1.20 1.59
N ALA A 85 5.16 -0.63 1.65
CA ALA A 85 6.38 -1.37 1.95
C ALA A 85 6.44 -1.86 3.41
N GLU A 86 5.94 -1.08 4.37
CA GLU A 86 5.80 -1.51 5.77
C GLU A 86 4.83 -2.68 5.90
N ILE A 87 3.70 -2.64 5.19
CA ILE A 87 2.77 -3.78 5.11
C ILE A 87 3.46 -5.00 4.50
N LEU A 88 4.17 -4.83 3.38
CA LEU A 88 4.90 -5.92 2.75
C LEU A 88 5.88 -6.59 3.73
N ASN A 89 6.67 -5.79 4.44
CA ASN A 89 7.64 -6.27 5.40
C ASN A 89 6.98 -7.04 6.56
N ALA A 90 5.93 -6.47 7.16
CA ALA A 90 5.19 -7.11 8.24
C ALA A 90 4.55 -8.44 7.80
N THR A 91 3.93 -8.46 6.61
CA THR A 91 3.30 -9.66 6.07
C THR A 91 4.31 -10.73 5.68
N ALA A 92 5.45 -10.36 5.08
CA ALA A 92 6.52 -11.30 4.76
C ALA A 92 7.11 -11.92 6.02
N LYS A 93 7.42 -11.10 7.03
CA LYS A 93 7.89 -11.55 8.35
C LYS A 93 6.90 -12.53 8.99
N TYR A 94 5.60 -12.27 8.89
CA TYR A 94 4.57 -13.19 9.37
C TYR A 94 4.65 -14.55 8.69
N VAL A 95 4.70 -14.58 7.34
CA VAL A 95 4.77 -15.83 6.58
C VAL A 95 6.04 -16.61 6.94
N GLU A 96 7.18 -15.94 7.03
CA GLU A 96 8.45 -16.56 7.46
C GLU A 96 8.38 -17.12 8.88
N THR A 97 7.76 -16.37 9.81
CA THR A 97 7.60 -16.81 11.20
C THR A 97 6.69 -18.04 11.29
N ILE A 98 5.60 -18.07 10.50
CA ILE A 98 4.70 -19.23 10.44
C ILE A 98 5.40 -20.46 9.86
N ASP A 99 6.19 -20.28 8.79
CA ASP A 99 6.96 -21.37 8.21
C ASP A 99 8.02 -21.90 9.20
N ALA A 100 8.64 -21.00 9.99
CA ALA A 100 9.61 -21.35 11.02
C ALA A 100 8.98 -22.09 12.24
N CYS A 101 7.67 -22.00 12.45
CA CYS A 101 7.00 -22.77 13.51
C CYS A 101 7.12 -24.29 13.30
N GLY A 102 7.35 -24.76 12.07
CA GLY A 102 7.64 -26.17 11.77
C GLY A 102 6.51 -27.17 12.07
N VAL A 103 5.31 -26.69 12.38
CA VAL A 103 4.13 -27.52 12.66
C VAL A 103 3.14 -27.49 11.50
N THR A 104 2.32 -28.54 11.39
CA THR A 104 1.27 -28.60 10.37
C THR A 104 0.27 -27.46 10.58
N LEU A 105 0.04 -26.67 9.52
CA LEU A 105 -0.92 -25.57 9.56
C LEU A 105 -2.34 -26.12 9.65
N THR A 106 -3.13 -25.59 10.58
CA THR A 106 -4.57 -25.81 10.58
C THR A 106 -5.20 -25.16 9.34
N LYS A 107 -6.41 -25.58 8.97
CA LYS A 107 -7.13 -25.03 7.82
C LYS A 107 -7.25 -23.50 7.90
N ASP A 108 -7.49 -22.96 9.09
CA ASP A 108 -7.68 -21.54 9.33
C ASP A 108 -6.37 -20.75 9.20
N VAL A 109 -5.29 -21.25 9.80
CA VAL A 109 -3.95 -20.63 9.67
C VAL A 109 -3.49 -20.68 8.20
N ALA A 110 -3.72 -21.80 7.51
CA ALA A 110 -3.39 -21.92 6.08
C ALA A 110 -4.18 -20.93 5.20
N ALA A 111 -5.45 -20.65 5.54
CA ALA A 111 -6.24 -19.63 4.85
C ALA A 111 -5.66 -18.22 5.04
N ILE A 112 -5.26 -17.87 6.27
CA ILE A 112 -4.61 -16.60 6.58
C ILE A 112 -3.28 -16.46 5.81
N VAL A 113 -2.44 -17.50 5.82
CA VAL A 113 -1.15 -17.49 5.08
C VAL A 113 -1.37 -17.30 3.59
N ARG A 114 -2.40 -17.92 2.98
CA ARG A 114 -2.73 -17.69 1.57
C ARG A 114 -3.10 -16.22 1.30
N ASN A 115 -3.92 -15.62 2.15
CA ASN A 115 -4.26 -14.21 2.01
C ASN A 115 -3.03 -13.30 2.21
N CYS A 116 -2.14 -13.63 3.16
CA CYS A 116 -0.86 -12.94 3.33
C CYS A 116 0.01 -13.02 2.07
N LYS A 117 0.07 -14.16 1.38
CA LYS A 117 0.77 -14.29 0.09
C LYS A 117 0.13 -13.43 -1.00
N THR A 118 -1.20 -13.32 -1.04
CA THR A 118 -1.90 -12.39 -1.93
C THR A 118 -1.58 -10.93 -1.61
N ILE A 119 -1.53 -10.55 -0.33
CA ILE A 119 -1.13 -9.20 0.13
C ILE A 119 0.29 -8.89 -0.36
N ILE A 120 1.24 -9.81 -0.15
CA ILE A 120 2.63 -9.67 -0.61
C ILE A 120 2.68 -9.43 -2.13
N ALA A 121 1.90 -10.18 -2.91
CA ALA A 121 1.84 -10.00 -4.36
C ALA A 121 1.31 -8.60 -4.74
N ILE A 122 0.22 -8.15 -4.11
CA ILE A 122 -0.35 -6.82 -4.36
C ILE A 122 0.64 -5.72 -3.98
N CYS A 123 1.31 -5.82 -2.82
CA CYS A 123 2.32 -4.83 -2.42
C CYS A 123 3.48 -4.76 -3.42
N ASN A 124 3.96 -5.91 -3.89
CA ASN A 124 5.00 -5.95 -4.91
C ASN A 124 4.53 -5.32 -6.22
N ASP A 125 3.29 -5.54 -6.63
CA ASP A 125 2.73 -4.89 -7.83
C ASP A 125 2.65 -3.37 -7.68
N ILE A 126 2.25 -2.88 -6.49
CA ILE A 126 2.22 -1.44 -6.19
C ILE A 126 3.63 -0.83 -6.22
N ILE A 127 4.59 -1.41 -5.51
CA ILE A 127 5.97 -0.90 -5.41
C ILE A 127 6.64 -0.85 -6.78
N HIS A 128 6.41 -1.88 -7.61
CA HIS A 128 7.00 -1.96 -8.95
C HIS A 128 6.14 -1.27 -10.03
N MET A 129 5.01 -0.65 -9.67
CA MET A 129 4.10 -0.03 -10.62
C MET A 129 4.78 1.08 -11.44
N GLN A 130 5.70 1.84 -10.84
CA GLN A 130 6.48 2.86 -11.54
C GLN A 130 7.31 2.25 -12.68
N SER A 131 8.06 1.18 -12.40
CA SER A 131 8.85 0.48 -13.42
C SER A 131 8.01 -0.26 -14.47
N LYS A 132 6.77 -0.66 -14.13
CA LYS A 132 5.90 -1.46 -15.00
C LYS A 132 5.00 -0.61 -15.91
N LEU A 133 4.46 0.51 -15.42
CA LEU A 133 3.32 1.20 -16.04
C LEU A 133 3.38 2.73 -16.02
N CYS A 134 4.10 3.34 -15.07
CA CYS A 134 4.06 4.79 -14.82
C CYS A 134 5.37 5.56 -15.09
N ALA A 135 6.38 4.90 -15.67
CA ALA A 135 7.61 5.59 -16.04
C ALA A 135 7.30 6.68 -17.07
N ILE A 136 7.75 7.92 -16.82
CA ILE A 136 7.86 8.94 -17.85
C ILE A 136 8.98 8.47 -18.77
N PRO A 137 8.69 8.08 -20.02
CA PRO A 137 9.73 7.56 -20.88
C PRO A 137 10.63 8.69 -21.37
N ASP A 138 11.96 8.50 -21.36
CA ASP A 138 12.88 9.33 -22.15
C ASP A 138 12.71 9.09 -23.67
N GLU A 139 12.13 7.95 -24.03
CA GLU A 139 11.78 7.50 -25.38
C GLU A 139 10.36 6.92 -25.36
N PRO A 140 9.47 7.24 -26.31
CA PRO A 140 8.05 6.86 -26.25
C PRO A 140 7.86 5.34 -26.26
N LYS A 141 7.88 4.70 -25.09
CA LYS A 141 7.38 3.35 -24.91
C LYS A 141 5.87 3.40 -25.07
N SER A 142 5.33 2.63 -26.01
CA SER A 142 3.90 2.59 -26.40
C SER A 142 2.92 2.25 -25.27
N ASN A 143 3.41 1.88 -24.08
CA ASN A 143 2.62 1.34 -22.98
C ASN A 143 2.65 2.24 -21.72
N ALA A 144 3.35 3.38 -21.74
CA ALA A 144 3.41 4.28 -20.60
C ALA A 144 2.04 4.97 -20.36
N LEU A 145 1.53 4.89 -19.14
CA LEU A 145 0.27 5.50 -18.76
C LEU A 145 0.43 7.01 -18.55
N SER A 146 -0.63 7.77 -18.84
CA SER A 146 -0.68 9.17 -18.42
C SER A 146 -0.64 9.29 -16.88
N PRO A 147 -0.17 10.42 -16.30
CA PRO A 147 -0.12 10.61 -14.85
C PRO A 147 -1.46 10.35 -14.14
N LYS A 148 -2.57 10.75 -14.75
CA LYS A 148 -3.92 10.45 -14.26
C LYS A 148 -4.22 8.95 -14.24
N LYS A 149 -3.92 8.24 -15.34
CA LYS A 149 -4.11 6.79 -15.43
C LYS A 149 -3.20 6.03 -14.45
N CYS A 150 -1.97 6.50 -14.25
CA CYS A 150 -1.08 5.93 -13.24
C CYS A 150 -1.65 6.08 -11.83
N SER A 151 -2.05 7.30 -11.47
CA SER A 151 -2.58 7.59 -10.13
C SER A 151 -3.89 6.82 -9.87
N TRP A 152 -4.70 6.62 -10.92
CA TRP A 152 -5.87 5.76 -10.88
C TRP A 152 -5.52 4.28 -10.62
N GLN A 153 -4.52 3.74 -11.33
CA GLN A 153 -4.08 2.36 -11.10
C GLN A 153 -3.51 2.17 -9.69
N LEU A 154 -2.77 3.17 -9.20
CA LEU A 154 -2.26 3.17 -7.83
C LEU A 154 -3.41 3.20 -6.81
N LEU A 155 -4.39 4.08 -6.99
CA LEU A 155 -5.61 4.10 -6.16
C LEU A 155 -6.29 2.73 -6.13
N LYS A 156 -6.56 2.14 -7.30
CA LYS A 156 -7.23 0.83 -7.41
C LYS A 156 -6.44 -0.27 -6.71
N ALA A 157 -5.11 -0.29 -6.89
CA ALA A 157 -4.25 -1.29 -6.28
C ALA A 157 -4.18 -1.16 -4.75
N VAL A 158 -4.07 0.07 -4.22
CA VAL A 158 -4.03 0.29 -2.76
C VAL A 158 -5.39 0.02 -2.12
N VAL A 159 -6.51 0.35 -2.79
CA VAL A 159 -7.84 -0.04 -2.32
C VAL A 159 -7.98 -1.57 -2.30
N ARG A 160 -7.53 -2.26 -3.36
CA ARG A 160 -7.50 -3.73 -3.38
C ARG A 160 -6.69 -4.31 -2.22
N LEU A 161 -5.51 -3.74 -1.95
CA LEU A 161 -4.69 -4.09 -0.79
C LEU A 161 -5.48 -3.94 0.52
N ALA A 162 -6.13 -2.79 0.72
CA ALA A 162 -6.95 -2.53 1.91
C ALA A 162 -8.05 -3.58 2.10
N ARG A 163 -8.70 -4.02 1.02
CA ARG A 163 -9.71 -5.10 1.09
C ARG A 163 -9.11 -6.43 1.52
N THR A 164 -7.99 -6.82 0.92
CA THR A 164 -7.33 -8.09 1.29
C THR A 164 -6.80 -8.06 2.72
N ILE A 165 -6.23 -6.94 3.18
CA ILE A 165 -5.84 -6.72 4.58
C ILE A 165 -7.05 -6.94 5.50
N ARG A 166 -8.18 -6.32 5.17
CA ARG A 166 -9.39 -6.42 5.96
C ARG A 166 -9.94 -7.85 6.03
N ALA A 167 -10.05 -8.53 4.90
CA ALA A 167 -10.47 -9.93 4.86
C ALA A 167 -9.55 -10.82 5.72
N THR A 168 -8.25 -10.54 5.70
CA THR A 168 -7.26 -11.23 6.54
C THR A 168 -7.47 -10.91 8.02
N ARG A 169 -7.69 -9.65 8.40
CA ARG A 169 -8.02 -9.26 9.79
C ARG A 169 -9.26 -10.00 10.32
N ARG A 170 -10.29 -10.20 9.49
CA ARG A 170 -11.49 -10.98 9.84
C ARG A 170 -11.17 -12.45 10.12
N GLN A 171 -10.33 -13.08 9.29
CA GLN A 171 -9.90 -14.45 9.52
C GLN A 171 -9.05 -14.57 10.79
N ILE A 172 -8.15 -13.62 11.02
CA ILE A 172 -7.35 -13.53 12.25
C ILE A 172 -8.25 -13.45 13.49
N ALA A 173 -9.30 -12.63 13.47
CA ALA A 173 -10.23 -12.49 14.58
C ALA A 173 -11.05 -13.78 14.87
N ARG A 174 -11.11 -14.71 13.91
CA ARG A 174 -11.81 -16.00 14.02
C ARG A 174 -10.87 -17.16 14.36
N LEU A 175 -9.57 -16.90 14.61
CA LEU A 175 -8.64 -17.96 14.97
C LEU A 175 -9.11 -18.70 16.23
N PRO A 176 -9.12 -20.04 16.22
CA PRO A 176 -9.46 -20.83 17.39
C PRO A 176 -8.56 -20.50 18.59
N SER A 177 -9.12 -20.51 19.81
CA SER A 177 -8.38 -20.19 21.03
C SER A 177 -7.31 -21.23 21.41
N ASP A 178 -7.39 -22.43 20.85
CA ASP A 178 -6.42 -23.52 20.98
C ASP A 178 -5.29 -23.46 19.94
N THR A 179 -5.25 -22.40 19.13
CA THR A 179 -4.16 -22.14 18.19
C THR A 179 -2.82 -22.02 18.93
N SER A 180 -1.77 -22.65 18.39
CA SER A 180 -0.44 -22.64 19.02
C SER A 180 0.08 -21.21 19.28
N SER A 181 0.82 -21.03 20.38
CA SER A 181 1.38 -19.73 20.76
C SER A 181 2.32 -19.15 19.70
N CYS A 182 2.98 -20.00 18.91
CA CYS A 182 3.81 -19.57 17.78
C CYS A 182 3.00 -18.76 16.76
N PHE A 183 1.80 -19.24 16.40
CA PHE A 183 0.92 -18.55 15.48
C PHE A 183 0.30 -17.30 16.12
N VAL A 184 -0.12 -17.37 17.38
CA VAL A 184 -0.80 -16.25 18.06
C VAL A 184 0.11 -15.02 18.13
N ASN A 185 1.38 -15.19 18.51
CA ASN A 185 2.33 -14.07 18.61
C ASN A 185 2.59 -13.43 17.25
N ALA A 186 2.92 -14.25 16.24
CA ALA A 186 3.16 -13.77 14.88
C ALA A 186 1.92 -13.05 14.31
N THR A 187 0.74 -13.61 14.58
CA THR A 187 -0.54 -13.04 14.15
C THR A 187 -0.81 -11.70 14.82
N SER A 188 -0.49 -11.55 16.09
CA SER A 188 -0.66 -10.28 16.81
C SER A 188 0.19 -9.17 16.20
N GLU A 189 1.44 -9.46 15.81
CA GLU A 189 2.34 -8.48 15.19
C GLU A 189 1.81 -8.01 13.83
N VAL A 190 1.46 -8.94 12.93
CA VAL A 190 0.96 -8.57 11.60
C VAL A 190 -0.40 -7.87 11.68
N LYS A 191 -1.25 -8.25 12.64
CA LYS A 191 -2.53 -7.59 12.89
C LYS A 191 -2.33 -6.12 13.30
N ALA A 192 -1.34 -5.82 14.14
CA ALA A 192 -1.06 -4.44 14.54
C ALA A 192 -0.65 -3.57 13.34
N SER A 193 0.16 -4.09 12.42
CA SER A 193 0.49 -3.41 11.16
C SER A 193 -0.75 -3.18 10.29
N TYR A 194 -1.63 -4.19 10.17
CA TYR A 194 -2.88 -4.07 9.43
C TYR A 194 -3.87 -3.07 10.04
N ASP A 195 -3.97 -3.02 11.36
CA ASP A 195 -4.80 -2.06 12.09
C ASP A 195 -4.30 -0.61 11.88
N SER A 196 -2.99 -0.44 11.72
CA SER A 196 -2.32 0.86 11.52
C SER A 196 -2.34 1.35 10.07
N PHE A 197 -2.73 0.51 9.11
CA PHE A 197 -2.64 0.85 7.69
C PHE A 197 -3.47 2.08 7.31
N ALA A 198 -4.77 2.09 7.65
CA ALA A 198 -5.66 3.21 7.36
C ALA A 198 -5.22 4.53 8.01
N PRO A 199 -4.92 4.60 9.33
CA PRO A 199 -4.47 5.84 9.93
C PRO A 199 -3.12 6.32 9.38
N ASN A 200 -2.21 5.41 9.01
CA ASN A 200 -0.93 5.82 8.40
C ASN A 200 -1.10 6.39 6.98
N ILE A 201 -1.97 5.79 6.17
CA ILE A 201 -2.32 6.35 4.85
C ILE A 201 -2.97 7.72 5.01
N HIS A 202 -3.85 7.88 6.00
CA HIS A 202 -4.43 9.18 6.33
C HIS A 202 -3.36 10.20 6.74
N ALA A 203 -2.35 9.81 7.51
CA ALA A 203 -1.24 10.70 7.88
C ALA A 203 -0.35 11.12 6.69
N CYS A 204 -0.52 10.56 5.50
CA CYS A 204 0.27 10.93 4.32
C CYS A 204 -0.12 12.26 3.67
N PHE A 205 -1.22 12.90 4.08
CA PHE A 205 -1.55 14.26 3.62
C PHE A 205 -1.06 15.37 4.56
N ASP A 206 -0.71 15.03 5.81
CA ASP A 206 -0.05 15.93 6.78
C ASP A 206 1.42 16.16 6.38
#